data_AF-A0A922VWV7-F1
#
_entry.id   AF-A0A922VWV7-F1
#
_cell.length_a   1.000
_cell.length_b   1.000
_cell.length_c   1.000
_cell.angle_alpha   90.00
_cell.angle_beta   90.00
_cell.angle_gamma   90.00
#
_symmetry.space_group_name_H-M   'P 1'
#
loop_
_entity.id
_entity.type
_entity.pdbx_description
1 polymer ?
#
loop_
_entity_poly.entity_id
_entity_poly.type
_entity_poly.pdbx_seq_one_letter_code
_entity_poly.pdbx_strand_id
1 'polypeptide(L)'
;MRRSAAPSASSHSRPGIAGRLGSLGAACALLAYPQLREAPPGERAQVLATARQAELSVAEWIGMVGGTGAVAGLLRYGSGELAAYPLPLLYFVQFAVAAPLLGLAVGPFLLCRTRRGIAHALALRGKDES
;
A
#
# COMPACT_ATOMS: atom_id res chain seq x y z
N MET A 1 -42.70 41.45 -9.26
CA MET A 1 -41.33 41.63 -9.81
C MET A 1 -40.43 41.95 -8.62
N ARG A 2 -39.34 41.26 -8.29
CA ARG A 2 -38.19 40.89 -9.12
C ARG A 2 -37.43 39.74 -8.41
N ARG A 3 -37.20 38.63 -9.11
CA ARG A 3 -36.27 37.57 -8.68
C ARG A 3 -34.85 38.16 -8.68
N SER A 4 -34.10 38.00 -7.60
CA SER A 4 -32.65 38.15 -7.63
C SER A 4 -32.04 36.78 -7.33
N ALA A 5 -31.73 36.05 -8.40
CA ALA A 5 -30.93 34.86 -8.35
C ALA A 5 -29.46 35.29 -8.25
N ALA A 6 -28.76 34.86 -7.20
CA ALA A 6 -27.31 34.93 -7.15
C ALA A 6 -26.74 33.60 -7.68
N PRO A 7 -25.74 33.63 -8.57
CA PRO A 7 -25.25 32.44 -9.25
C PRO A 7 -24.39 31.59 -8.32
N SER A 8 -24.68 30.29 -8.35
CA SER A 8 -23.87 29.20 -7.86
C SER A 8 -22.43 29.30 -8.37
N ALA A 9 -21.50 29.67 -7.49
CA ALA A 9 -20.08 29.49 -7.73
C ALA A 9 -19.75 28.00 -7.60
N SER A 10 -19.83 27.27 -8.71
CA SER A 10 -19.28 25.93 -8.84
C SER A 10 -17.76 26.03 -8.80
N SER A 11 -17.19 25.82 -7.61
CA SER A 11 -15.75 25.60 -7.44
C SER A 11 -15.37 24.26 -8.07
N HIS A 12 -15.12 24.27 -9.38
CA HIS A 12 -14.38 23.20 -10.03
C HIS A 12 -12.93 23.24 -9.53
N SER A 13 -12.70 22.60 -8.37
CA SER A 13 -11.39 22.25 -7.87
C SER A 13 -10.68 21.40 -8.92
N ARG A 14 -9.83 22.05 -9.72
CA ARG A 14 -8.88 21.36 -10.59
C ARG A 14 -8.04 20.43 -9.72
N PRO A 15 -8.00 19.12 -9.99
CA PRO A 15 -7.19 18.21 -9.20
C PRO A 15 -5.72 18.61 -9.39
N GLY A 16 -5.13 19.17 -8.32
CA GLY A 16 -3.70 19.45 -8.27
C GLY A 16 -2.87 18.17 -8.40
N ILE A 17 -1.55 18.30 -8.41
CA ILE A 17 -0.61 17.17 -8.49
C ILE A 17 -0.91 16.13 -7.39
N ALA A 18 -1.39 16.58 -6.23
CA ALA A 18 -1.88 15.73 -5.14
C ALA A 18 -3.08 14.84 -5.55
N GLY A 19 -4.01 15.35 -6.36
CA GLY A 19 -5.15 14.58 -6.87
C GLY A 19 -4.73 13.50 -7.89
N ARG A 20 -3.69 13.77 -8.69
CA ARG A 20 -3.11 12.78 -9.62
C ARG A 20 -2.38 11.65 -8.87
N LEU A 21 -1.60 11.98 -7.85
CA LEU A 21 -0.96 10.98 -6.98
C LEU A 21 -2.01 10.16 -6.21
N GLY A 22 -3.09 10.79 -5.75
CA GLY A 22 -4.24 10.09 -5.18
C GLY A 22 -4.91 9.13 -6.15
N SER A 23 -5.12 9.53 -7.41
CA SER A 23 -5.71 8.67 -8.44
C SER A 23 -4.82 7.47 -8.82
N LEU A 24 -3.50 7.65 -8.84
CA LEU A 24 -2.55 6.58 -9.10
C LEU A 24 -2.52 5.58 -7.94
N GLY A 25 -2.50 6.09 -6.70
CA GLY A 25 -2.61 5.25 -5.50
C GLY A 25 -3.91 4.44 -5.49
N ALA A 26 -5.04 5.06 -5.85
CA ALA A 26 -6.33 4.39 -5.97
C ALA A 26 -6.35 3.35 -7.09
N ALA A 27 -5.76 3.64 -8.26
CA ALA A 27 -5.66 2.70 -9.38
C ALA A 27 -4.79 1.49 -9.04
N CYS A 28 -3.61 1.72 -8.44
CA CYS A 28 -2.73 0.65 -7.95
C CYS A 28 -3.41 -0.19 -6.87
N ALA A 29 -4.17 0.43 -5.96
CA ALA A 29 -4.94 -0.31 -4.96
C ALA A 29 -6.01 -1.20 -5.60
N LEU A 30 -6.72 -0.74 -6.63
CA LEU A 30 -7.71 -1.54 -7.36
C LEU A 30 -7.07 -2.68 -8.16
N LEU A 31 -5.83 -2.53 -8.62
CA LEU A 31 -5.07 -3.60 -9.28
C LEU A 31 -4.59 -4.64 -8.27
N ALA A 32 -4.08 -4.21 -7.11
CA ALA A 32 -3.63 -5.11 -6.05
C ALA A 32 -4.79 -5.83 -5.33
N TYR A 33 -5.96 -5.18 -5.25
CA TYR A 33 -7.11 -5.64 -4.47
C TYR A 33 -8.40 -5.51 -5.30
N PRO A 34 -8.70 -6.48 -6.19
CA PRO A 34 -9.88 -6.41 -7.05
C PRO A 34 -11.21 -6.35 -6.25
N GLN A 35 -11.22 -6.92 -5.04
CA GLN A 35 -12.37 -6.93 -4.11
C GLN A 35 -12.80 -5.53 -3.65
N LEU A 36 -11.91 -4.52 -3.68
CA LEU A 36 -12.29 -3.13 -3.39
C LEU A 36 -13.29 -2.55 -4.40
N ARG A 37 -13.43 -3.17 -5.59
CA ARG A 37 -14.39 -2.72 -6.59
C ARG A 37 -15.83 -2.87 -6.13
N GLU A 38 -16.09 -3.82 -5.22
CA GLU A 38 -17.41 -4.07 -4.63
C GLU A 38 -17.86 -2.93 -3.70
N ALA A 39 -16.92 -2.18 -3.12
CA ALA A 39 -17.21 -1.03 -2.28
C ALA A 39 -17.47 0.27 -3.10
N PRO A 40 -18.39 1.15 -2.65
CA PRO A 40 -18.61 2.45 -3.26
C PRO A 40 -17.33 3.31 -3.30
N PRO A 41 -17.07 4.08 -4.37
CA PRO A 41 -15.81 4.81 -4.54
C PRO A 41 -15.50 5.82 -3.42
N GLY A 42 -16.52 6.35 -2.74
CA GLY A 42 -16.33 7.24 -1.58
C GLY A 42 -15.88 6.54 -0.30
N GLU A 43 -16.14 5.24 -0.16
CA GLU A 43 -15.88 4.47 1.06
C GLU A 43 -14.65 3.57 0.95
N ARG A 44 -14.14 3.33 -0.27
CA ARG A 44 -12.97 2.48 -0.53
C ARG A 44 -11.75 2.82 0.31
N ALA A 45 -11.46 4.11 0.49
CA ALA A 45 -10.32 4.55 1.30
C ALA A 45 -10.48 4.15 2.78
N GLN A 46 -11.71 4.23 3.29
CA GLN A 46 -12.03 3.85 4.67
C GLN A 46 -12.00 2.33 4.85
N VAL A 47 -12.58 1.57 3.91
CA VAL A 47 -12.51 0.09 3.89
C VAL A 47 -11.06 -0.38 3.84
N LEU A 48 -10.21 0.27 3.03
CA LEU A 48 -8.78 -0.04 2.96
C LEU A 48 -8.05 0.31 4.27
N ALA A 49 -8.38 1.44 4.90
CA ALA A 49 -7.80 1.85 6.18
C ALA A 49 -8.15 0.85 7.29
N THR A 50 -9.40 0.42 7.37
CA THR A 50 -9.87 -0.60 8.30
C THR A 50 -9.20 -1.96 8.03
N ALA A 51 -9.10 -2.37 6.77
CA ALA A 51 -8.46 -3.63 6.40
C ALA A 51 -6.96 -3.69 6.74
N ARG A 52 -6.26 -2.55 6.70
CA ARG A 52 -4.84 -2.45 7.10
C ARG A 52 -4.63 -2.66 8.61
N GLN A 53 -5.66 -2.38 9.42
CA GLN A 53 -5.64 -2.55 10.87
C GLN A 53 -5.89 -3.99 11.32
N ALA A 54 -6.15 -4.94 10.41
CA ALA A 54 -6.32 -6.37 10.74
C ALA A 54 -5.13 -6.89 11.59
N GLU A 55 -5.29 -7.88 12.46
CA GLU A 55 -4.16 -8.29 13.32
C GLU A 55 -3.03 -9.00 12.56
N LEU A 56 -1.76 -8.78 12.97
CA LEU A 56 -0.61 -9.50 12.40
C LEU A 56 -0.60 -10.93 12.94
N SER A 57 -0.59 -11.90 12.05
CA SER A 57 -0.41 -13.29 12.47
C SER A 57 1.04 -13.54 12.88
N VAL A 58 1.26 -14.42 13.86
CA VAL A 58 2.60 -14.85 14.29
C VAL A 58 3.43 -15.38 13.11
N ALA A 59 2.79 -16.09 12.17
CA ALA A 59 3.46 -16.57 10.96
C ALA A 59 3.92 -15.42 10.03
N GLU A 60 3.13 -14.35 9.91
CA GLU A 60 3.51 -13.15 9.14
C GLU A 60 4.67 -12.42 9.82
N TRP A 61 4.66 -12.37 11.15
CA TRP A 61 5.74 -11.77 11.93
C TRP A 61 7.05 -12.56 11.79
N ILE A 62 7.01 -13.89 11.90
CA ILE A 62 8.17 -14.77 11.66
C ILE A 62 8.66 -14.63 10.22
N GLY A 63 7.75 -14.54 9.25
CA GLY A 63 8.08 -14.30 7.85
C GLY A 63 8.78 -12.95 7.62
N MET A 64 8.31 -11.89 8.27
CA MET A 64 8.94 -10.55 8.18
C MET A 64 10.32 -10.51 8.83
N VAL A 65 10.45 -11.04 10.05
CA VAL A 65 11.73 -11.08 10.77
C VAL A 65 12.72 -11.99 10.06
N GLY A 66 12.29 -13.19 9.66
CA GLY A 66 13.09 -14.15 8.91
C GLY A 66 13.50 -13.63 7.54
N GLY A 67 12.58 -13.01 6.79
CA GLY A 67 12.86 -12.38 5.50
C GLY A 67 13.85 -11.23 5.62
N THR A 68 13.66 -10.35 6.60
CA THR A 68 14.58 -9.24 6.88
C THR A 68 15.97 -9.77 7.25
N GLY A 69 16.04 -10.77 8.13
CA GLY A 69 17.30 -11.41 8.53
C GLY A 69 18.01 -12.10 7.36
N ALA A 70 17.27 -12.79 6.50
CA ALA A 70 17.81 -13.43 5.29
C ALA A 70 18.38 -12.39 4.32
N VAL A 71 17.64 -11.30 4.05
CA VAL A 71 18.12 -10.20 3.20
C VAL A 71 19.37 -9.57 3.80
N ALA A 72 19.38 -9.30 5.12
CA ALA A 72 20.56 -8.76 5.81
C ALA A 72 21.77 -9.70 5.71
N GLY A 73 21.55 -11.01 5.85
CA GLY A 73 22.60 -12.03 5.71
C GLY A 73 23.17 -12.11 4.29
N LEU A 74 22.30 -12.13 3.27
CA LEU A 74 22.68 -12.11 1.86
C LEU A 74 23.50 -10.86 1.51
N LEU A 75 23.05 -9.69 1.97
CA LEU A 75 23.75 -8.42 1.77
C LEU A 75 25.11 -8.39 2.46
N ARG A 76 25.22 -9.00 3.65
CA ARG A 76 26.50 -9.12 4.34
C ARG A 76 27.48 -9.98 3.54
N TYR A 77 27.03 -11.07 2.92
CA TYR A 77 27.89 -11.90 2.06
C TYR A 77 28.33 -11.16 0.78
N GLY A 78 27.44 -10.38 0.15
CA GLY A 78 27.77 -9.61 -1.07
C GLY A 78 28.72 -8.43 -0.83
N SER A 79 28.72 -7.86 0.38
CA SER A 79 29.57 -6.69 0.72
C SER A 79 31.08 -6.97 0.63
N GLY A 80 31.50 -8.24 0.71
CA GLY A 80 32.91 -8.64 0.57
C GLY A 80 33.51 -8.40 -0.81
N GLU A 81 32.75 -8.64 -1.89
CA GLU A 81 33.21 -8.42 -3.27
C GLU A 81 33.18 -6.94 -3.67
N LEU A 82 32.31 -6.16 -3.04
CA LEU A 82 32.11 -4.73 -3.35
C LEU A 82 33.04 -3.81 -2.53
N ALA A 83 33.88 -4.36 -1.64
CA ALA A 83 34.77 -3.60 -0.76
C ALA A 83 35.81 -2.73 -1.50
N ALA A 84 36.03 -2.98 -2.81
CA ALA A 84 36.90 -2.18 -3.67
C ALA A 84 36.29 -0.84 -4.12
N TYR A 85 34.99 -0.61 -3.89
CA TYR A 85 34.28 0.58 -4.33
C TYR A 85 34.17 1.66 -3.23
N PRO A 86 34.00 2.94 -3.62
CA PRO A 86 33.76 4.01 -2.65
C PRO A 86 32.48 3.78 -1.84
N LEU A 87 32.57 4.06 -0.53
CA LEU A 87 31.51 3.85 0.48
C LEU A 87 30.09 4.28 0.06
N PRO A 88 29.87 5.47 -0.53
CA PRO A 88 28.51 5.91 -0.90
C PRO A 88 27.87 5.01 -1.97
N LEU A 89 28.66 4.57 -2.94
CA LEU A 89 28.20 3.71 -4.04
C LEU A 89 27.82 2.32 -3.51
N LEU A 90 28.60 1.80 -2.58
CA LEU A 90 28.35 0.54 -1.86
C LEU A 90 26.96 0.55 -1.19
N TYR A 91 26.66 1.56 -0.39
CA TYR A 91 25.36 1.68 0.28
C TYR A 91 24.20 1.85 -0.70
N PHE A 92 24.41 2.56 -1.81
CA PHE A 92 23.39 2.73 -2.84
C PHE A 92 23.04 1.42 -3.54
N VAL A 93 24.06 0.65 -3.98
CA VAL A 93 23.85 -0.67 -4.60
C VAL A 93 23.21 -1.62 -3.61
N GLN A 94 23.67 -1.62 -2.36
CA GLN A 94 23.10 -2.43 -1.29
C GLN A 94 21.62 -2.11 -1.07
N PHE A 95 21.24 -0.83 -1.04
CA PHE A 95 19.85 -0.41 -0.93
C PHE A 95 19.02 -0.79 -2.16
N ALA A 96 19.57 -0.59 -3.36
CA ALA A 96 18.90 -0.91 -4.62
C ALA A 96 18.61 -2.41 -4.76
N VAL A 97 19.45 -3.28 -4.16
CA VAL A 97 19.23 -4.73 -4.09
C VAL A 97 18.32 -5.09 -2.92
N ALA A 98 18.48 -4.46 -1.76
CA ALA A 98 17.69 -4.74 -0.56
C ALA A 98 16.21 -4.44 -0.76
N ALA A 99 15.87 -3.28 -1.32
CA ALA A 99 14.49 -2.82 -1.46
C ALA A 99 13.59 -3.83 -2.22
N PRO A 100 13.97 -4.34 -3.41
CA PRO A 100 13.17 -5.35 -4.11
C PRO A 100 13.17 -6.71 -3.40
N LEU A 101 14.29 -7.14 -2.82
CA LEU A 101 14.36 -8.39 -2.06
C LEU A 101 13.44 -8.37 -0.84
N LEU A 102 13.45 -7.26 -0.10
CA LEU A 102 12.56 -7.05 1.04
C LEU A 102 11.11 -6.94 0.59
N GLY A 103 10.86 -6.26 -0.52
CA GLY A 103 9.54 -6.20 -1.16
C GLY A 103 9.00 -7.58 -1.55
N LEU A 104 9.84 -8.47 -2.07
CA LEU A 104 9.46 -9.84 -2.41
C LEU A 104 9.30 -10.74 -1.17
N ALA A 105 10.13 -10.56 -0.15
CA ALA A 105 10.06 -11.35 1.08
C ALA A 105 8.85 -10.97 1.93
N VAL A 106 8.57 -9.66 2.07
CA VAL A 106 7.56 -9.12 2.99
C VAL A 106 6.25 -8.74 2.28
N GLY A 107 6.34 -8.30 1.02
CA GLY A 107 5.20 -7.84 0.23
C GLY A 107 4.05 -8.84 0.13
N PRO A 108 4.29 -10.15 -0.11
CA PRO A 108 3.21 -11.14 -0.18
C PRO A 108 2.40 -11.22 1.12
N PHE A 109 3.06 -11.13 2.28
CA PHE A 109 2.39 -11.16 3.58
C PHE A 109 1.53 -9.92 3.80
N LEU A 110 2.04 -8.74 3.45
CA LEU A 110 1.28 -7.49 3.52
C LEU A 110 0.07 -7.49 2.58
N LEU A 111 0.22 -8.03 1.37
CA LEU A 111 -0.86 -8.16 0.40
C LEU A 111 -1.93 -9.15 0.88
N CYS A 112 -1.54 -10.35 1.33
CA CYS A 112 -2.45 -11.37 1.83
C CYS A 112 -3.24 -10.88 3.04
N ARG A 113 -2.56 -10.21 3.99
CA ARG A 113 -3.19 -9.57 5.15
C ARG A 113 -4.27 -8.59 4.74
N THR A 114 -3.93 -7.67 3.83
CA THR A 114 -4.87 -6.62 3.41
C THR A 114 -6.03 -7.21 2.61
N ARG A 115 -5.81 -8.26 1.80
CA ARG A 115 -6.88 -9.01 1.13
C ARG A 115 -7.83 -9.69 2.12
N ARG A 116 -7.29 -10.35 3.16
CA ARG A 116 -8.11 -10.94 4.24
C ARG A 116 -8.90 -9.85 4.99
N GLY A 117 -8.28 -8.73 5.32
CA GLY A 117 -8.95 -7.60 5.97
C GLY A 117 -10.08 -7.01 5.14
N ILE A 118 -9.90 -6.88 3.82
CA ILE A 118 -10.96 -6.39 2.90
C ILE A 118 -12.11 -7.39 2.85
N ALA A 119 -11.83 -8.69 2.73
CA ALA A 119 -12.87 -9.73 2.71
C ALA A 119 -13.70 -9.73 4.01
N HIS A 120 -13.06 -9.57 5.18
CA HIS A 120 -13.77 -9.46 6.45
C HIS A 120 -14.61 -8.17 6.54
N ALA A 121 -14.07 -7.03 6.11
CA ALA A 121 -14.79 -5.75 6.14
C ALA A 121 -16.04 -5.78 5.24
N LEU A 122 -15.95 -6.39 4.06
CA LEU A 122 -17.08 -6.55 3.15
C LEU A 122 -18.14 -7.53 3.70
N ALA A 123 -17.71 -8.63 4.34
CA ALA A 123 -18.62 -9.61 4.94
C ALA A 123 -19.43 -9.02 6.12
N LEU A 124 -18.83 -8.16 6.93
CA LEU A 124 -19.54 -7.45 8.01
C LEU A 124 -20.57 -6.48 7.44
N ARG A 125 -20.21 -5.71 6.41
CA ARG A 125 -21.13 -4.78 5.74
C ARG A 125 -22.34 -5.47 5.13
N GLY A 126 -22.13 -6.61 4.44
CA GLY A 126 -23.23 -7.38 3.86
C GLY A 126 -24.20 -7.97 4.89
N LYS A 127 -23.78 -8.09 6.14
CA LYS A 127 -24.63 -8.55 7.25
C LYS A 127 -25.49 -7.42 7.83
N ASP A 128 -25.03 -6.17 7.76
CA ASP A 128 -25.77 -5.00 8.25
C ASP A 128 -26.87 -4.55 7.26
N GLU A 129 -26.76 -4.95 6.00
CA GLU A 129 -27.76 -4.66 4.94
C GLU A 129 -28.83 -5.75 4.77
N SER A 130 -28.74 -6.87 5.51
CA SER A 130 -29.67 -8.01 5.46
C SER A 130 -30.51 -8.11 6.73
#